data_AF-A0A7Y4SLW9-F1
#
_entry.id   AF-A0A7Y4SLW9-F1
#
_cell.length_a   1.000
_cell.length_b   1.000
_cell.length_c   1.000
_cell.angle_alpha   90.00
_cell.angle_beta   90.00
_cell.angle_gamma   90.00
#
_symmetry.space_group_name_H-M   'P 1'
#
loop_
_entity.id
_entity.type
_entity.pdbx_description
1 polymer ?
#
loop_
_entity_poly.entity_id
_entity_poly.type
_entity_poly.pdbx_seq_one_letter_code
_entity_poly.pdbx_strand_id
1 'polypeptide(L)'
;MIHSLLVVLSLLPLPQQSPSTPPAAGNAEKGKVLWQKTEHVECFECHGTNGEGALGPDLAGRRLTRAQFIHAVRKPWGVMPAYVESQISDSELDDLIAYFASLPSVSEPGAWRRPVPANASRGLAMATTSGCTQCHNPTFNNGRGVMGAINANFQWFESIVYAHAAAYPATRARLGEPPQERLAMGSFSPTRLPVASLQEIWTYITDLGFRARMRGDLSGGTASASGVVYTLNVINTGVKDVGLVAEDMTVMLTVPAGANVVTTTGAGYQGVRRDDQMKGNVAVWTVSRMAPGDRQTYTLTLSQAGTAADNVRGVMRWAKPTVKPGPGDAENIAPAPLGPAAAH
;
A
#
# COMPACT_ATOMS: atom_id res chain seq x y z
N MET A 1 -17.86 -6.35 -93.14
CA MET A 1 -17.15 -7.50 -92.55
C MET A 1 -16.88 -7.18 -91.08
N ILE A 2 -17.54 -7.91 -90.18
CA ILE A 2 -17.52 -7.69 -88.73
C ILE A 2 -16.20 -8.28 -88.19
N HIS A 3 -15.38 -7.47 -87.51
CA HIS A 3 -14.26 -7.98 -86.71
C HIS A 3 -14.60 -7.83 -85.23
N SER A 4 -14.81 -8.97 -84.57
CA SER A 4 -15.10 -9.09 -83.15
C SER A 4 -13.88 -8.74 -82.31
N LEU A 5 -14.04 -7.81 -81.37
CA LEU A 5 -13.04 -7.46 -80.36
C LEU A 5 -13.21 -8.37 -79.15
N LEU A 6 -12.23 -9.23 -78.86
CA LEU A 6 -12.19 -10.07 -77.66
C LEU A 6 -11.66 -9.24 -76.48
N VAL A 7 -12.49 -9.01 -75.47
CA VAL A 7 -12.10 -8.42 -74.19
C VAL A 7 -11.74 -9.57 -73.24
N VAL A 8 -10.46 -9.67 -72.86
CA VAL A 8 -9.98 -10.60 -71.84
C VAL A 8 -10.18 -9.95 -70.47
N LEU A 9 -11.12 -10.48 -69.68
CA LEU A 9 -11.39 -10.05 -68.32
C LEU A 9 -10.42 -10.74 -67.36
N SER A 10 -9.38 -10.03 -66.93
CA SER A 10 -8.44 -10.51 -65.90
C SER A 10 -9.07 -10.39 -64.51
N LEU A 11 -9.42 -11.52 -63.90
CA LEU A 11 -9.87 -11.62 -62.50
C LEU A 11 -8.68 -11.36 -61.55
N LEU A 12 -8.66 -10.19 -60.92
CA LEU A 12 -7.75 -9.90 -59.80
C LEU A 12 -8.29 -10.58 -58.52
N PRO A 13 -7.49 -11.39 -57.81
CA PRO A 13 -7.92 -12.00 -56.55
C PRO A 13 -8.03 -10.94 -55.46
N LEU A 14 -9.17 -10.89 -54.76
CA LEU A 14 -9.32 -10.08 -53.56
C LEU A 14 -8.34 -10.56 -52.46
N PRO A 15 -7.74 -9.65 -51.68
CA PRO A 15 -6.95 -10.04 -50.53
C PRO A 15 -7.85 -10.77 -49.51
N GLN A 16 -7.60 -12.06 -49.30
CA GLN A 16 -8.19 -12.81 -48.20
C GLN A 16 -7.69 -12.20 -46.89
N GLN A 17 -8.61 -11.60 -46.13
CA GLN A 17 -8.36 -11.27 -44.73
C GLN A 17 -7.99 -12.55 -43.99
N SER A 18 -6.79 -12.59 -43.42
CA SER A 18 -6.39 -13.68 -42.53
C SER A 18 -7.40 -13.81 -41.38
N PRO A 19 -7.77 -15.02 -40.96
CA PRO A 19 -8.64 -15.20 -39.81
C PRO A 19 -8.00 -14.52 -38.60
N SER A 20 -8.69 -13.52 -38.05
CA SER A 20 -8.35 -12.92 -36.77
C SER A 20 -8.35 -14.02 -35.72
N THR A 21 -7.19 -14.30 -35.12
CA THR A 21 -7.07 -15.17 -33.95
C THR A 21 -8.13 -14.73 -32.92
N PRO A 22 -9.01 -15.62 -32.44
CA PRO A 22 -9.91 -15.30 -31.34
C PRO A 22 -9.08 -14.72 -30.19
N PRO A 23 -9.58 -13.70 -29.46
CA PRO A 23 -8.90 -13.26 -28.24
C PRO A 23 -8.59 -14.49 -27.40
N ALA A 24 -7.33 -14.65 -26.99
CA ALA A 24 -6.96 -15.76 -26.13
C ALA A 24 -7.90 -15.76 -24.91
N ALA A 25 -8.58 -16.88 -24.65
CA ALA A 25 -9.39 -17.01 -23.46
C ALA A 25 -8.48 -16.81 -22.23
N GLY A 26 -8.90 -15.97 -21.28
CA GLY A 26 -8.15 -15.72 -20.05
C GLY A 26 -7.90 -17.01 -19.25
N ASN A 27 -6.88 -16.97 -18.40
CA ASN A 27 -6.46 -18.07 -17.53
C ASN A 27 -6.96 -17.85 -16.09
N ALA A 28 -7.86 -18.73 -15.62
CA ALA A 28 -8.49 -18.60 -14.31
C ALA A 28 -7.50 -18.74 -13.15
N GLU A 29 -6.46 -19.57 -13.26
CA GLU A 29 -5.43 -19.72 -12.24
C GLU A 29 -4.59 -18.45 -12.08
N LYS A 30 -4.20 -17.82 -13.20
CA LYS A 30 -3.54 -16.50 -13.19
C LYS A 30 -4.46 -15.43 -12.62
N GLY A 31 -5.74 -15.44 -13.00
CA GLY A 31 -6.75 -14.53 -12.45
C GLY A 31 -6.90 -14.68 -10.93
N LYS A 32 -6.95 -15.91 -10.42
CA LYS A 32 -6.97 -16.19 -8.99
C LYS A 32 -5.73 -15.63 -8.29
N VAL A 33 -4.56 -15.85 -8.87
CA VAL A 33 -3.30 -15.32 -8.34
C VAL A 33 -3.30 -13.79 -8.32
N LEU A 34 -3.74 -13.14 -9.41
CA LEU A 34 -3.89 -11.69 -9.48
C LEU A 34 -4.87 -11.15 -8.45
N TRP A 35 -6.00 -11.84 -8.24
CA TRP A 35 -7.01 -11.46 -7.25
C TRP A 35 -6.52 -11.56 -5.81
N GLN A 36 -5.74 -12.59 -5.50
CA GLN A 36 -5.28 -12.90 -4.14
C GLN A 36 -3.97 -12.20 -3.78
N LYS A 37 -3.17 -11.76 -4.77
CA LYS A 37 -1.92 -11.04 -4.53
C LYS A 37 -2.16 -9.55 -4.30
N THR A 38 -1.61 -9.03 -3.22
CA THR A 38 -1.72 -7.63 -2.79
C THR A 38 -0.74 -6.68 -3.46
N GLU A 39 0.15 -7.18 -4.33
CA GLU A 39 1.28 -6.40 -4.88
C GLU A 39 0.90 -5.44 -6.02
N HIS A 40 -0.35 -5.48 -6.49
CA HIS A 40 -0.76 -4.73 -7.69
C HIS A 40 -1.93 -3.80 -7.42
N VAL A 41 -3.14 -4.34 -7.30
CA VAL A 41 -4.38 -3.59 -7.10
C VAL A 41 -5.24 -4.37 -6.12
N GLU A 42 -5.66 -3.72 -5.04
CA GLU A 42 -6.38 -4.37 -3.94
C GLU A 42 -7.90 -4.45 -4.20
N CYS A 43 -8.32 -4.91 -5.39
CA CYS A 43 -9.73 -4.98 -5.78
C CYS A 43 -10.60 -5.76 -4.76
N PHE A 44 -10.05 -6.83 -4.19
CA PHE A 44 -10.74 -7.67 -3.21
C PHE A 44 -11.10 -6.91 -1.92
N GLU A 45 -10.44 -5.80 -1.58
CA GLU A 45 -10.76 -5.01 -0.38
C GLU A 45 -12.16 -4.36 -0.47
N CYS A 46 -12.63 -4.13 -1.71
CA CYS A 46 -13.98 -3.64 -1.99
C CYS A 46 -14.94 -4.75 -2.44
N HIS A 47 -14.43 -5.75 -3.15
CA HIS A 47 -15.23 -6.78 -3.82
C HIS A 47 -15.22 -8.15 -3.12
N GLY A 48 -14.61 -8.27 -1.94
CA GLY A 48 -14.55 -9.51 -1.17
C GLY A 48 -13.42 -10.45 -1.61
N THR A 49 -12.93 -11.27 -0.68
CA THR A 49 -11.77 -12.16 -0.90
C THR A 49 -12.03 -13.19 -2.00
N ASN A 50 -13.28 -13.60 -2.19
CA ASN A 50 -13.73 -14.54 -3.20
C ASN A 50 -14.52 -13.86 -4.32
N GLY A 51 -14.51 -12.52 -4.42
CA GLY A 51 -15.34 -11.79 -5.38
C GLY A 51 -16.83 -11.80 -5.02
N GLU A 52 -17.18 -12.11 -3.77
CA GLU A 52 -18.55 -12.14 -3.25
C GLU A 52 -19.20 -10.75 -3.11
N GLY A 53 -18.48 -9.68 -3.46
CA GLY A 53 -18.92 -8.30 -3.24
C GLY A 53 -18.73 -7.85 -1.80
N ALA A 54 -18.93 -6.56 -1.57
CA ALA A 54 -19.06 -5.95 -0.25
C ALA A 54 -19.46 -4.48 -0.41
N LEU A 55 -18.47 -3.59 -0.48
CA LEU A 55 -18.68 -2.19 -0.89
C LEU A 55 -18.87 -2.13 -2.41
N GLY A 56 -18.05 -2.88 -3.14
CA GLY A 56 -18.22 -3.12 -4.57
C GLY A 56 -19.21 -4.26 -4.83
N PRO A 57 -19.78 -4.33 -6.05
CA PRO A 57 -20.67 -5.42 -6.43
C PRO A 57 -19.96 -6.77 -6.42
N ASP A 58 -20.74 -7.85 -6.33
CA ASP A 58 -20.29 -9.21 -6.57
C ASP A 58 -19.70 -9.36 -7.98
N LEU A 59 -18.63 -10.15 -8.07
CA LEU A 59 -17.98 -10.54 -9.32
C LEU A 59 -18.05 -12.06 -9.52
N ALA A 60 -18.04 -12.84 -8.44
CA ALA A 60 -18.10 -14.31 -8.46
C ALA A 60 -19.35 -14.81 -9.23
N GLY A 61 -19.12 -15.64 -10.24
CA GLY A 61 -20.16 -16.19 -11.11
C GLY A 61 -20.87 -15.15 -11.99
N ARG A 62 -20.46 -13.87 -11.95
CA ARG A 62 -21.11 -12.81 -12.72
C ARG A 62 -20.66 -12.86 -14.18
N ARG A 63 -21.62 -12.96 -15.10
CA ARG A 63 -21.37 -13.10 -16.54
C ARG A 63 -21.36 -11.75 -17.26
N LEU A 64 -20.46 -10.85 -16.86
CA LEU A 64 -20.19 -9.64 -17.63
C LEU A 64 -19.49 -9.99 -18.94
N THR A 65 -19.85 -9.32 -20.04
CA THR A 65 -19.05 -9.39 -21.26
C THR A 65 -17.68 -8.75 -21.02
N ARG A 66 -16.66 -9.17 -21.78
CA ARG A 66 -15.31 -8.55 -21.72
C ARG A 66 -15.36 -7.03 -21.82
N ALA A 67 -16.13 -6.51 -22.78
CA ALA A 67 -16.28 -5.07 -22.97
C ALA A 67 -16.91 -4.37 -21.75
N GLN A 68 -17.93 -4.97 -21.12
CA GLN A 68 -18.54 -4.43 -19.91
C GLN A 68 -17.57 -4.44 -18.72
N PHE A 69 -16.82 -5.52 -18.54
CA PHE A 69 -15.86 -5.65 -17.44
C PHE A 69 -14.72 -4.63 -17.59
N ILE A 70 -14.11 -4.55 -18.77
CA ILE A 70 -13.06 -3.56 -19.06
C ILE A 70 -13.62 -2.15 -18.89
N HIS A 71 -14.83 -1.86 -19.38
CA HIS A 71 -15.45 -0.56 -19.16
C HIS A 71 -15.60 -0.24 -17.67
N ALA A 72 -16.06 -1.19 -16.85
CA ALA A 72 -16.20 -0.99 -15.41
C ALA A 72 -14.85 -0.66 -14.74
N VAL A 73 -13.75 -1.26 -15.20
CA VAL A 73 -12.39 -1.00 -14.64
C VAL A 73 -11.81 0.33 -15.13
N ARG A 74 -11.98 0.67 -16.41
CA ARG A 74 -11.40 1.88 -17.03
C ARG A 74 -12.24 3.14 -16.79
N LYS A 75 -13.57 2.98 -16.72
CA LYS A 75 -14.57 4.06 -16.60
C LYS A 75 -15.69 3.64 -15.64
N PRO A 76 -15.37 3.41 -14.36
CA PRO A 76 -16.31 2.89 -13.37
C PRO A 76 -17.52 3.80 -13.15
N TRP A 77 -18.56 3.18 -12.63
CA TRP A 77 -19.71 3.86 -12.03
C TRP A 77 -19.56 3.90 -10.51
N GLY A 78 -20.20 4.89 -9.87
CA GLY A 78 -20.15 5.03 -8.42
C GLY A 78 -18.77 5.42 -7.90
N VAL A 79 -18.39 4.89 -6.74
CA VAL A 79 -17.16 5.24 -6.00
C VAL A 79 -15.95 4.37 -6.36
N MET A 80 -16.10 3.39 -7.26
CA MET A 80 -14.96 2.58 -7.71
C MET A 80 -13.95 3.49 -8.45
N PRO A 81 -12.66 3.45 -8.09
CA PRO A 81 -11.65 4.21 -8.80
C PRO A 81 -11.33 3.58 -10.16
N ALA A 82 -10.95 4.41 -11.13
CA ALA A 82 -10.55 3.98 -12.47
C ALA A 82 -9.10 3.48 -12.46
N TYR A 83 -8.84 2.37 -13.15
CA TYR A 83 -7.49 1.80 -13.28
C TYR A 83 -7.01 1.86 -14.73
N VAL A 84 -5.80 2.37 -14.94
CA VAL A 84 -5.18 2.48 -16.27
C VAL A 84 -4.41 1.20 -16.65
N GLU A 85 -4.05 1.06 -17.93
CA GLU A 85 -3.34 -0.12 -18.46
C GLU A 85 -2.03 -0.42 -17.70
N SER A 86 -1.32 0.61 -17.26
CA SER A 86 -0.07 0.45 -16.50
C SER A 86 -0.29 -0.09 -15.07
N GLN A 87 -1.52 -0.05 -14.55
CA GLN A 87 -1.84 -0.62 -13.23
C GLN A 87 -2.32 -2.07 -13.34
N ILE A 88 -3.13 -2.35 -14.36
CA ILE A 88 -3.63 -3.68 -14.69
C ILE A 88 -3.91 -3.74 -16.19
N SER A 89 -3.33 -4.72 -16.88
CA SER A 89 -3.45 -4.83 -18.34
C SER A 89 -4.77 -5.46 -18.75
N ASP A 90 -5.18 -5.23 -19.99
CA ASP A 90 -6.39 -5.87 -20.54
C ASP A 90 -6.30 -7.42 -20.54
N SER A 91 -5.10 -7.98 -20.71
CA SER A 91 -4.90 -9.44 -20.61
C SER A 91 -5.05 -9.97 -19.18
N GLU A 92 -4.63 -9.18 -18.18
CA GLU A 92 -4.85 -9.51 -16.77
C GLU A 92 -6.35 -9.40 -16.41
N LEU A 93 -7.07 -8.47 -17.02
CA LEU A 93 -8.53 -8.40 -16.89
C LEU A 93 -9.21 -9.63 -17.52
N ASP A 94 -8.70 -10.14 -18.64
CA ASP A 94 -9.19 -11.40 -19.22
C ASP A 94 -8.98 -12.59 -18.28
N ASP A 95 -7.81 -12.68 -17.63
CA ASP A 95 -7.52 -13.70 -16.61
C ASP A 95 -8.50 -13.58 -15.41
N LEU A 96 -8.78 -12.37 -14.94
CA LEU A 96 -9.78 -12.13 -13.87
C LEU A 96 -11.19 -12.54 -14.28
N ILE A 97 -11.62 -12.22 -15.50
CA ILE A 97 -12.94 -12.63 -16.02
C ILE A 97 -13.05 -14.16 -16.02
N ALA A 98 -12.01 -14.87 -16.50
CA ALA A 98 -11.99 -16.33 -16.49
C ALA A 98 -12.07 -16.89 -15.06
N TYR A 99 -11.35 -16.27 -14.11
CA TYR A 99 -11.41 -16.66 -12.70
C TYR A 99 -12.81 -16.48 -12.12
N PHE A 100 -13.43 -15.32 -12.25
CA PHE A 100 -14.76 -15.08 -11.70
C PHE A 100 -15.84 -15.95 -12.33
N ALA A 101 -15.73 -16.26 -13.63
CA ALA A 101 -16.62 -17.19 -14.30
C ALA A 101 -16.52 -18.63 -13.75
N SER A 102 -15.39 -19.01 -13.14
CA SER A 102 -15.21 -20.32 -12.48
C SER A 102 -15.80 -20.41 -11.08
N LEU A 103 -16.17 -19.27 -10.46
CA LEU A 103 -16.71 -19.22 -9.11
C LEU A 103 -18.23 -19.35 -9.12
N PRO A 104 -18.84 -19.90 -8.05
CA PRO A 104 -20.29 -19.88 -7.90
C PRO A 104 -20.80 -18.44 -7.70
N SER A 105 -21.99 -18.15 -8.23
CA SER A 105 -22.70 -16.91 -7.93
C SER A 105 -23.11 -16.87 -6.46
N VAL A 106 -23.12 -15.67 -5.89
CA VAL A 106 -23.61 -15.42 -4.53
C VAL A 106 -25.04 -14.88 -4.57
N SER A 107 -25.84 -15.21 -3.56
CA SER A 107 -27.22 -14.69 -3.45
C SER A 107 -27.27 -13.26 -2.93
N GLU A 108 -26.29 -12.88 -2.09
CA GLU A 108 -26.17 -11.55 -1.48
C GLU A 108 -24.69 -11.17 -1.36
N PRO A 109 -24.34 -9.87 -1.45
CA PRO A 109 -22.98 -9.41 -1.24
C PRO A 109 -22.44 -9.67 0.18
N GLY A 110 -21.11 -9.78 0.28
CA GLY A 110 -20.42 -9.88 1.57
C GLY A 110 -20.53 -8.61 2.44
N ALA A 111 -20.04 -8.71 3.67
CA ALA A 111 -19.94 -7.55 4.56
C ALA A 111 -18.75 -6.65 4.17
N TRP A 112 -18.89 -5.35 4.39
CA TRP A 112 -17.79 -4.41 4.19
C TRP A 112 -16.64 -4.73 5.15
N ARG A 113 -15.40 -4.74 4.62
CA ARG A 113 -14.21 -4.90 5.47
C ARG A 113 -14.18 -3.91 6.62
N ARG A 114 -14.51 -2.63 6.37
CA ARG A 114 -14.61 -1.59 7.40
C ARG A 114 -15.97 -0.90 7.28
N PRO A 115 -16.98 -1.28 8.08
CA PRO A 115 -18.25 -0.56 8.11
C PRO A 115 -18.05 0.85 8.67
N VAL A 116 -18.97 1.76 8.35
CA VAL A 116 -19.00 3.11 8.94
C VAL A 116 -19.22 2.98 10.45
N PRO A 117 -18.31 3.48 11.30
CA PRO A 117 -18.54 3.50 12.75
C PRO A 117 -19.80 4.31 13.11
N ALA A 118 -20.58 3.84 14.08
CA ALA A 118 -21.84 4.49 14.46
C ALA A 118 -21.67 5.96 14.90
N ASN A 119 -20.52 6.30 15.47
CA ASN A 119 -20.15 7.64 15.93
C ASN A 119 -19.08 8.30 15.04
N ALA A 120 -18.97 7.89 13.77
CA ALA A 120 -18.02 8.47 12.84
C ALA A 120 -18.28 9.97 12.66
N SER A 121 -17.21 10.77 12.65
CA SER A 121 -17.29 12.14 12.17
C SER A 121 -17.75 12.15 10.71
N ARG A 122 -18.31 13.27 10.24
CA ARG A 122 -18.76 13.42 8.85
C ARG A 122 -17.66 13.06 7.84
N GLY A 123 -16.44 13.55 8.06
CA GLY A 123 -15.30 13.27 7.17
C GLY A 123 -14.86 11.81 7.19
N LEU A 124 -14.88 11.13 8.35
CA LEU A 124 -14.60 9.69 8.43
C LEU A 124 -15.69 8.89 7.72
N ALA A 125 -16.96 9.21 7.97
CA ALA A 125 -18.08 8.54 7.31
C ALA A 125 -17.98 8.70 5.78
N MET A 126 -17.68 9.90 5.29
CA MET A 126 -17.46 10.16 3.87
C MET A 126 -16.28 9.36 3.30
N ALA A 127 -15.16 9.30 4.03
CA ALA A 127 -13.99 8.53 3.60
C ALA A 127 -14.29 7.02 3.56
N THR A 128 -15.10 6.51 4.49
CA THR A 128 -15.50 5.09 4.52
C THR A 128 -16.48 4.75 3.42
N THR A 129 -17.53 5.55 3.22
CA THR A 129 -18.53 5.29 2.15
C THR A 129 -17.97 5.53 0.76
N SER A 130 -16.94 6.36 0.61
CA SER A 130 -16.18 6.52 -0.63
C SER A 130 -15.16 5.41 -0.87
N GLY A 131 -15.03 4.45 0.06
CA GLY A 131 -14.14 3.29 -0.06
C GLY A 131 -12.68 3.54 0.33
N CYS A 132 -12.29 4.77 0.70
CA CYS A 132 -10.92 5.08 1.09
C CYS A 132 -10.46 4.22 2.27
N THR A 133 -11.35 4.00 3.25
CA THR A 133 -11.03 3.16 4.42
C THR A 133 -11.14 1.68 4.15
N GLN A 134 -11.45 1.21 2.93
CA GLN A 134 -11.38 -0.22 2.63
C GLN A 134 -9.93 -0.67 2.50
N CYS A 135 -9.08 0.16 1.88
CA CYS A 135 -7.63 -0.04 1.80
C CYS A 135 -6.90 0.70 2.93
N HIS A 136 -7.10 2.02 3.06
CA HIS A 136 -6.41 2.80 4.10
C HIS A 136 -6.97 2.52 5.49
N ASN A 137 -6.09 2.51 6.50
CA ASN A 137 -6.53 2.54 7.89
C ASN A 137 -7.43 3.79 8.12
N PRO A 138 -8.48 3.72 8.98
CA PRO A 138 -9.35 4.87 9.28
C PRO A 138 -8.62 6.14 9.74
N THR A 139 -7.43 5.99 10.32
CA THR A 139 -6.58 7.10 10.73
C THR A 139 -5.59 7.53 9.64
N PHE A 140 -5.54 6.87 8.48
CA PHE A 140 -4.68 7.22 7.35
C PHE A 140 -3.18 7.32 7.67
N ASN A 141 -2.69 6.58 8.66
CA ASN A 141 -1.30 6.69 9.16
C ASN A 141 -0.22 6.72 8.07
N ASN A 142 -0.29 5.84 7.06
CA ASN A 142 0.67 5.84 5.95
C ASN A 142 0.54 7.13 5.11
N GLY A 143 -0.68 7.50 4.73
CA GLY A 143 -0.97 8.72 3.98
C GLY A 143 -0.54 9.98 4.73
N ARG A 144 -0.85 10.07 6.04
CA ARG A 144 -0.46 11.18 6.91
C ARG A 144 1.06 11.27 7.10
N GLY A 145 1.76 10.13 7.04
CA GLY A 145 3.23 10.10 7.01
C GLY A 145 3.80 10.65 5.70
N VAL A 146 3.24 10.27 4.55
CA VAL A 146 3.61 10.86 3.25
C VAL A 146 3.33 12.37 3.24
N MET A 147 2.13 12.77 3.66
CA MET A 147 1.73 14.17 3.73
C MET A 147 2.64 15.00 4.64
N GLY A 148 3.00 14.45 5.81
CA GLY A 148 3.94 15.07 6.74
C GLY A 148 5.37 15.14 6.22
N ALA A 149 5.81 14.15 5.43
CA ALA A 149 7.14 14.13 4.84
C ALA A 149 7.34 15.21 3.78
N ILE A 150 6.28 15.62 3.09
CA ILE A 150 6.35 16.54 1.95
C ILE A 150 5.69 17.90 2.20
N ASN A 151 5.14 18.10 3.40
CA ASN A 151 4.25 19.21 3.77
C ASN A 151 3.10 19.38 2.75
N ALA A 152 2.31 18.33 2.59
CA ALA A 152 1.24 18.30 1.59
C ALA A 152 0.17 19.37 1.85
N ASN A 153 -0.43 19.86 0.77
CA ASN A 153 -1.60 20.74 0.80
C ASN A 153 -2.79 20.06 0.11
N PHE A 154 -3.95 20.73 0.10
CA PHE A 154 -5.15 20.18 -0.51
C PHE A 154 -5.01 19.94 -2.02
N GLN A 155 -4.28 20.80 -2.74
CA GLN A 155 -4.04 20.63 -4.18
C GLN A 155 -3.24 19.34 -4.46
N TRP A 156 -2.23 19.04 -3.65
CA TRP A 156 -1.54 17.76 -3.74
C TRP A 156 -2.50 16.61 -3.46
N PHE A 157 -3.31 16.69 -2.41
CA PHE A 157 -4.26 15.64 -2.04
C PHE A 157 -5.28 15.37 -3.16
N GLU A 158 -5.81 16.43 -3.77
CA GLU A 158 -6.68 16.36 -4.94
C GLU A 158 -6.01 15.64 -6.12
N SER A 159 -4.75 15.98 -6.43
CA SER A 159 -4.00 15.33 -7.50
C SER A 159 -3.78 13.84 -7.26
N ILE A 160 -3.52 13.46 -6.00
CA ILE A 160 -3.33 12.06 -5.61
C ILE A 160 -4.63 11.28 -5.71
N VAL A 161 -5.78 11.90 -5.46
CA VAL A 161 -7.08 11.22 -5.46
C VAL A 161 -7.66 11.11 -6.87
N TYR A 162 -7.57 12.17 -7.69
CA TYR A 162 -8.15 12.18 -9.03
C TYR A 162 -7.19 11.75 -10.14
N ALA A 163 -5.89 11.65 -9.87
CA ALA A 163 -4.89 11.29 -10.87
C ALA A 163 -3.72 10.50 -10.28
N HIS A 164 -4.00 9.54 -9.38
CA HIS A 164 -2.97 8.85 -8.59
C HIS A 164 -1.81 8.29 -9.42
N ALA A 165 -2.14 7.56 -10.49
CA ALA A 165 -1.17 6.91 -11.37
C ALA A 165 -0.20 7.91 -12.03
N ALA A 166 -0.66 9.14 -12.27
CA ALA A 166 0.15 10.20 -12.86
C ALA A 166 0.88 11.06 -11.81
N ALA A 167 0.25 11.32 -10.66
CA ALA A 167 0.75 12.28 -9.67
C ALA A 167 1.70 11.65 -8.63
N TYR A 168 1.46 10.40 -8.23
CA TYR A 168 2.23 9.77 -7.16
C TYR A 168 3.69 9.45 -7.50
N PRO A 169 4.09 9.10 -8.75
CA PRO A 169 5.49 8.89 -9.10
C PRO A 169 6.40 10.08 -8.76
N ALA A 170 5.94 11.32 -8.97
CA ALA A 170 6.68 12.51 -8.60
C ALA A 170 6.83 12.65 -7.07
N THR A 171 5.80 12.26 -6.31
CA THR A 171 5.86 12.23 -4.85
C THR A 171 6.90 11.21 -4.36
N ARG A 172 6.92 10.00 -4.93
CA ARG A 172 7.91 8.97 -4.62
C ARG A 172 9.34 9.43 -4.90
N ALA A 173 9.57 10.03 -6.07
CA ALA A 173 10.87 10.57 -6.43
C ALA A 173 11.34 11.64 -5.43
N ARG A 174 10.43 12.54 -5.00
CA ARG A 174 10.72 13.55 -3.97
C ARG A 174 11.10 12.93 -2.62
N LEU A 175 10.55 11.77 -2.29
CA LEU A 175 10.85 11.00 -1.08
C LEU A 175 12.10 10.11 -1.20
N GLY A 176 12.75 10.08 -2.37
CA GLY A 176 13.86 9.16 -2.64
C GLY A 176 13.43 7.69 -2.68
N GLU A 177 12.14 7.42 -2.92
CA GLU A 177 11.63 6.06 -3.07
C GLU A 177 11.89 5.54 -4.49
N PRO A 178 12.19 4.25 -4.66
CA PRO A 178 12.37 3.67 -5.98
C PRO A 178 11.08 3.80 -6.81
N PRO A 179 11.18 3.85 -8.15
CA PRO A 179 10.01 3.72 -9.01
C PRO A 179 9.20 2.49 -8.62
N GLN A 180 7.87 2.60 -8.67
CA GLN A 180 6.98 1.48 -8.46
C GLN A 180 6.24 1.25 -9.76
N GLU A 181 6.37 0.04 -10.31
CA GLU A 181 5.80 -0.31 -11.61
C GLU A 181 4.27 -0.25 -11.59
N ARG A 182 3.64 -0.69 -10.49
CA ARG A 182 2.19 -0.76 -10.35
C ARG A 182 1.73 -0.12 -9.04
N LEU A 183 0.98 0.97 -9.17
CA LEU A 183 0.37 1.66 -8.04
C LEU A 183 -1.00 1.06 -7.73
N ALA A 184 -1.26 0.80 -6.44
CA ALA A 184 -2.46 0.10 -6.01
C ALA A 184 -3.75 0.92 -6.04
N MET A 185 -3.67 2.23 -5.83
CA MET A 185 -4.85 3.09 -5.86
C MET A 185 -5.13 3.57 -7.28
N GLY A 186 -6.37 3.40 -7.75
CA GLY A 186 -6.83 4.00 -9.00
C GLY A 186 -7.13 5.49 -8.86
N SER A 187 -7.73 6.07 -9.89
CA SER A 187 -8.12 7.48 -9.92
C SER A 187 -9.62 7.65 -9.72
N PHE A 188 -10.02 8.43 -8.72
CA PHE A 188 -11.43 8.74 -8.48
C PHE A 188 -11.95 9.78 -9.47
N SER A 189 -13.25 9.74 -9.77
CA SER A 189 -13.87 10.76 -10.62
C SER A 189 -14.35 11.95 -9.79
N PRO A 190 -14.02 13.21 -10.15
CA PRO A 190 -14.60 14.40 -9.53
C PRO A 190 -16.13 14.47 -9.67
N THR A 191 -16.72 13.80 -10.66
CA THR A 191 -18.19 13.75 -10.82
C THR A 191 -18.85 12.77 -9.84
N ARG A 192 -18.09 11.82 -9.28
CA ARG A 192 -18.58 10.80 -8.35
C ARG A 192 -18.16 11.07 -6.91
N LEU A 193 -17.00 11.69 -6.75
CA LEU A 193 -16.49 12.23 -5.49
C LEU A 193 -16.21 13.72 -5.71
N PRO A 194 -17.22 14.60 -5.56
CA PRO A 194 -17.05 16.05 -5.76
C PRO A 194 -15.99 16.66 -4.84
N VAL A 195 -15.36 17.75 -5.28
CA VAL A 195 -14.31 18.45 -4.53
C VAL A 195 -14.77 18.81 -3.11
N ALA A 196 -16.03 19.21 -2.93
CA ALA A 196 -16.57 19.51 -1.59
C ALA A 196 -16.56 18.29 -0.65
N SER A 197 -16.91 17.09 -1.15
CA SER A 197 -16.78 15.85 -0.38
C SER A 197 -15.31 15.53 -0.09
N LEU A 198 -14.42 15.81 -1.04
CA LEU A 198 -12.98 15.60 -0.85
C LEU A 198 -12.40 16.56 0.22
N GLN A 199 -12.90 17.79 0.31
CA GLN A 199 -12.53 18.76 1.35
C GLN A 199 -12.95 18.30 2.74
N GLU A 200 -14.10 17.63 2.89
CA GLU A 200 -14.52 17.03 4.16
C GLU A 200 -13.58 15.92 4.61
N ILE A 201 -13.15 15.06 3.68
CA ILE A 201 -12.17 14.01 3.93
C ILE A 201 -10.81 14.63 4.29
N TRP A 202 -10.36 15.64 3.54
CA TRP A 202 -9.13 16.37 3.82
C TRP A 202 -9.15 16.99 5.21
N THR A 203 -10.22 17.69 5.56
CA THR A 203 -10.40 18.34 6.86
C THR A 203 -10.27 17.31 7.99
N TYR A 204 -10.90 16.15 7.84
CA TYR A 204 -10.76 15.04 8.79
C TYR A 204 -9.31 14.55 8.90
N ILE A 205 -8.63 14.30 7.78
CA ILE A 205 -7.24 13.83 7.77
C ILE A 205 -6.29 14.86 8.40
N THR A 206 -6.48 16.16 8.13
CA THR A 206 -5.66 17.22 8.72
C THR A 206 -5.98 17.47 10.19
N ASP A 207 -7.23 17.31 10.61
CA ASP A 207 -7.62 17.39 12.03
C ASP A 207 -6.97 16.26 12.85
N LEU A 208 -6.77 15.11 12.23
CA LEU A 208 -5.99 14.03 12.84
C LEU A 208 -4.50 14.39 13.00
N GLY A 209 -3.97 15.31 12.20
CA GLY A 209 -2.58 15.77 12.23
C GLY A 209 -1.62 14.92 11.39
N PHE A 210 -0.71 15.57 10.66
CA PHE A 210 0.34 14.89 9.89
C PHE A 210 1.39 14.25 10.80
N ARG A 211 1.99 13.16 10.30
CA ARG A 211 2.96 12.34 11.05
C ARG A 211 4.37 12.61 10.54
N ALA A 212 5.35 12.66 11.43
CA ALA A 212 6.75 12.56 11.03
C ALA A 212 7.00 11.18 10.41
N ARG A 213 7.70 11.13 9.27
CA ARG A 213 7.85 9.88 8.52
C ARG A 213 9.11 9.15 8.91
N MET A 214 9.00 8.35 9.96
CA MET A 214 10.12 7.59 10.50
C MET A 214 10.23 6.20 9.87
N ARG A 215 11.46 5.69 9.75
CA ARG A 215 11.76 4.34 9.29
C ARG A 215 12.83 3.70 10.16
N GLY A 216 12.67 2.42 10.46
CA GLY A 216 13.62 1.61 11.20
C GLY A 216 14.07 0.43 10.36
N ASP A 217 15.33 0.43 9.96
CA ASP A 217 15.94 -0.64 9.16
C ASP A 217 16.79 -1.51 10.10
N LEU A 218 16.23 -2.65 10.52
CA LEU A 218 16.87 -3.61 11.43
C LEU A 218 17.58 -4.71 10.62
N SER A 219 18.88 -4.91 10.88
CA SER A 219 19.67 -5.95 10.24
C SER A 219 19.34 -7.34 10.78
N GLY A 220 19.69 -8.37 10.03
CA GLY A 220 19.84 -9.71 10.58
C GLY A 220 20.92 -9.75 11.66
N GLY A 221 20.82 -10.72 12.57
CA GLY A 221 21.80 -10.94 13.61
C GLY A 221 23.12 -11.45 13.03
N THR A 222 24.24 -10.80 13.38
CA THR A 222 25.59 -11.21 12.97
C THR A 222 26.35 -11.78 14.17
N ALA A 223 26.94 -12.96 14.02
CA ALA A 223 27.72 -13.58 15.10
C ALA A 223 28.96 -12.72 15.46
N SER A 224 29.29 -12.70 16.74
CA SER A 224 30.45 -12.01 17.31
C SER A 224 31.05 -12.85 18.44
N ALA A 225 32.23 -12.48 18.93
CA ALA A 225 32.90 -13.20 20.03
C ALA A 225 32.07 -13.21 21.34
N SER A 226 31.17 -12.25 21.51
CA SER A 226 30.38 -12.06 22.74
C SER A 226 28.88 -12.30 22.54
N GLY A 227 28.46 -12.93 21.43
CA GLY A 227 27.06 -13.20 21.12
C GLY A 227 26.66 -12.75 19.71
N VAL A 228 25.47 -12.16 19.56
CA VAL A 228 24.87 -11.81 18.26
C VAL A 228 24.55 -10.33 18.20
N VAL A 229 25.06 -9.64 17.18
CA VAL A 229 24.93 -8.19 16.98
C VAL A 229 23.82 -7.90 15.98
N TYR A 230 22.90 -7.03 16.37
CA TYR A 230 21.88 -6.45 15.51
C TYR A 230 22.17 -4.98 15.31
N THR A 231 22.07 -4.49 14.08
CA THR A 231 22.24 -3.07 13.73
C THR A 231 20.88 -2.49 13.35
N LEU A 232 20.49 -1.40 13.99
CA LEU A 232 19.28 -0.65 13.68
C LEU A 232 19.66 0.72 13.13
N ASN A 233 19.17 1.06 11.95
CA ASN A 233 19.17 2.44 11.46
C ASN A 233 17.80 3.06 11.65
N VAL A 234 17.71 4.15 12.42
CA VAL A 234 16.50 4.97 12.54
C VAL A 234 16.67 6.23 11.71
N ILE A 235 15.74 6.46 10.80
CA ILE A 235 15.84 7.51 9.78
C ILE A 235 14.53 8.29 9.76
N ASN A 236 14.60 9.63 9.78
CA ASN A 236 13.47 10.45 9.36
C ASN A 236 13.52 10.61 7.84
N THR A 237 12.61 9.94 7.15
CA THR A 237 12.51 9.90 5.67
C THR A 237 11.71 11.06 5.08
N GLY A 238 11.46 12.11 5.88
CA GLY A 238 10.93 13.37 5.39
C GLY A 238 11.84 14.05 4.38
N VAL A 239 11.27 14.89 3.52
CA VAL A 239 12.02 15.73 2.61
C VAL A 239 12.75 16.81 3.42
N LYS A 240 14.06 16.97 3.20
CA LYS A 240 14.88 17.96 3.90
C LYS A 240 14.23 19.36 3.86
N ASP A 241 14.25 20.05 5.00
CA ASP A 241 13.73 21.41 5.19
C ASP A 241 12.23 21.60 4.92
N VAL A 242 11.49 20.52 4.67
CA VAL A 242 10.04 20.54 4.41
C VAL A 242 9.28 19.59 5.32
N GLY A 243 9.79 18.38 5.52
CA GLY A 243 9.13 17.35 6.30
C GLY A 243 9.02 17.67 7.78
N LEU A 244 8.14 16.96 8.46
CA LEU A 244 8.00 17.07 9.90
C LEU A 244 9.20 16.48 10.66
N VAL A 245 9.59 17.19 11.71
CA VAL A 245 10.57 16.75 12.71
C VAL A 245 9.87 15.83 13.71
N ALA A 246 10.52 14.72 14.09
CA ALA A 246 10.09 13.92 15.24
C ALA A 246 10.86 14.36 16.48
N GLU A 247 10.18 14.59 17.60
CA GLU A 247 10.82 14.99 18.87
C GLU A 247 10.37 14.12 20.04
N ASP A 248 11.19 14.11 21.09
CA ASP A 248 10.98 13.36 22.32
C ASP A 248 10.71 11.88 22.03
N MET A 249 11.60 11.28 21.24
CA MET A 249 11.45 9.91 20.77
C MET A 249 12.01 8.88 21.75
N THR A 250 11.41 7.70 21.70
CA THR A 250 11.96 6.47 22.27
C THR A 250 12.06 5.41 21.19
N VAL A 251 13.24 4.79 21.08
CA VAL A 251 13.51 3.64 20.20
C VAL A 251 13.62 2.41 21.09
N MET A 252 12.88 1.35 20.75
CA MET A 252 12.82 0.14 21.55
C MET A 252 13.00 -1.09 20.69
N LEU A 253 13.90 -1.98 21.11
CA LEU A 253 14.11 -3.30 20.49
C LEU A 253 13.82 -4.39 21.51
N THR A 254 13.10 -5.43 21.11
CA THR A 254 12.82 -6.58 21.99
C THR A 254 14.10 -7.33 22.34
N VAL A 255 14.16 -7.82 23.57
CA VAL A 255 15.17 -8.76 24.06
C VAL A 255 14.49 -10.12 24.17
N PRO A 256 14.79 -11.08 23.27
CA PRO A 256 14.22 -12.42 23.28
C PRO A 256 14.39 -13.13 24.62
N ALA A 257 13.48 -14.06 24.94
CA ALA A 257 13.53 -14.84 26.15
C ALA A 257 14.84 -15.63 26.27
N GLY A 258 15.49 -15.54 27.43
CA GLY A 258 16.80 -16.17 27.69
C GLY A 258 18.00 -15.41 27.13
N ALA A 259 17.81 -14.40 26.27
CA ALA A 259 18.89 -13.51 25.85
C ALA A 259 19.09 -12.37 26.85
N ASN A 260 20.35 -11.94 26.99
CA ASN A 260 20.72 -10.75 27.77
C ASN A 260 21.41 -9.74 26.87
N VAL A 261 21.25 -8.45 27.16
CA VAL A 261 22.02 -7.39 26.50
C VAL A 261 23.45 -7.42 27.02
N VAL A 262 24.40 -7.60 26.11
CA VAL A 262 25.85 -7.66 26.41
C VAL A 262 26.47 -6.28 26.25
N THR A 263 26.28 -5.67 25.08
CA THR A 263 26.73 -4.31 24.77
C THR A 263 25.77 -3.62 23.83
N THR A 264 25.78 -2.30 23.84
CA THR A 264 25.00 -1.47 22.91
C THR A 264 25.84 -0.28 22.44
N THR A 265 25.44 0.30 21.31
CA THR A 265 25.92 1.60 20.85
C THR A 265 24.75 2.54 20.56
N GLY A 266 25.06 3.79 20.21
CA GLY A 266 24.09 4.85 19.97
C GLY A 266 23.77 5.63 21.23
N ALA A 267 23.60 6.95 21.07
CA ALA A 267 23.34 7.86 22.18
C ALA A 267 21.99 7.57 22.85
N GLY A 268 21.88 7.94 24.13
CA GLY A 268 20.61 7.91 24.86
C GLY A 268 20.14 6.54 25.34
N TYR A 269 21.00 5.52 25.40
CA TYR A 269 20.64 4.21 25.97
C TYR A 269 20.18 4.33 27.43
N GLN A 270 19.03 3.74 27.76
CA GLN A 270 18.39 3.80 29.08
C GLN A 270 18.36 2.44 29.80
N GLY A 271 18.95 1.41 29.21
CA GLY A 271 18.91 0.05 29.76
C GLY A 271 17.76 -0.80 29.22
N VAL A 272 17.58 -1.96 29.87
CA VAL A 272 16.50 -2.91 29.57
C VAL A 272 15.35 -2.71 30.55
N ARG A 273 14.12 -2.66 30.05
CA ARG A 273 12.91 -2.62 30.87
C ARG A 273 11.77 -3.40 30.23
N ARG A 274 10.77 -3.76 31.02
CA ARG A 274 9.54 -4.36 30.50
C ARG A 274 8.69 -3.30 29.80
N ASP A 275 8.16 -3.62 28.62
CA ASP A 275 7.16 -2.81 27.91
C ASP A 275 5.89 -3.64 27.71
N ASP A 276 4.77 -3.09 28.18
CA ASP A 276 3.48 -3.79 28.19
C ASP A 276 2.88 -3.95 26.80
N GLN A 277 3.08 -2.98 25.90
CA GLN A 277 2.56 -3.03 24.54
C GLN A 277 3.33 -4.07 23.70
N MET A 278 4.65 -4.16 23.89
CA MET A 278 5.50 -5.16 23.23
C MET A 278 5.47 -6.53 23.92
N LYS A 279 4.85 -6.61 25.11
CA LYS A 279 4.69 -7.82 25.95
C LYS A 279 6.01 -8.50 26.30
N GLY A 280 7.05 -7.75 26.62
CA GLY A 280 8.36 -8.31 26.89
C GLY A 280 9.40 -7.30 27.35
N ASN A 281 10.62 -7.78 27.56
CA ASN A 281 11.76 -6.92 27.84
C ASN A 281 12.23 -6.23 26.55
N VAL A 282 12.55 -4.95 26.66
CA VAL A 282 13.04 -4.13 25.56
C VAL A 282 14.29 -3.37 25.99
N ALA A 283 15.29 -3.32 25.10
CA ALA A 283 16.38 -2.36 25.16
C ALA A 283 15.88 -1.01 24.66
N VAL A 284 16.17 0.07 25.38
CA VAL A 284 15.56 1.39 25.13
C VAL A 284 16.60 2.47 24.92
N TRP A 285 16.39 3.31 23.92
CA TRP A 285 17.11 4.55 23.68
C TRP A 285 16.14 5.73 23.65
N THR A 286 16.60 6.90 24.10
CA THR A 286 15.90 8.18 23.96
C THR A 286 16.59 9.04 22.91
N VAL A 287 15.79 9.74 22.10
CA VAL A 287 16.28 10.66 21.07
C VAL A 287 15.48 11.95 21.18
N SER A 288 16.14 13.06 21.48
CA SER A 288 15.45 14.34 21.66
C SER A 288 14.80 14.84 20.38
N ARG A 289 15.48 14.65 19.23
CA ARG A 289 15.06 15.23 17.94
C ARG A 289 15.62 14.46 16.75
N MET A 290 14.79 14.30 15.71
CA MET A 290 15.14 13.75 14.40
C MET A 290 14.49 14.62 13.31
N ALA A 291 15.26 15.52 12.70
CA ALA A 291 14.84 16.32 11.56
C ALA A 291 14.79 15.48 10.26
N PRO A 292 14.06 15.93 9.23
CA PRO A 292 14.05 15.28 7.92
C PRO A 292 15.47 15.07 7.36
N GLY A 293 15.79 13.82 7.03
CA GLY A 293 17.11 13.39 6.57
C GLY A 293 18.05 12.92 7.68
N ASP A 294 17.76 13.17 8.96
CA ASP A 294 18.57 12.68 10.06
C ASP A 294 18.56 11.15 10.12
N ARG A 295 19.72 10.59 10.47
CA ARG A 295 19.94 9.16 10.66
C ARG A 295 20.69 8.93 11.97
N GLN A 296 20.22 7.99 12.78
CA GLN A 296 20.94 7.45 13.92
C GLN A 296 21.07 5.94 13.77
N THR A 297 22.25 5.43 14.12
CA THR A 297 22.55 3.99 14.07
C THR A 297 22.81 3.49 15.48
N TYR A 298 22.19 2.36 15.81
CA TYR A 298 22.35 1.68 17.09
C TYR A 298 22.81 0.25 16.82
N THR A 299 23.60 -0.29 17.73
CA THR A 299 23.86 -1.73 17.78
C THR A 299 23.34 -2.30 19.10
N LEU A 300 22.82 -3.51 19.02
CA LEU A 300 22.37 -4.31 20.14
C LEU A 300 23.06 -5.67 20.07
N THR A 301 24.01 -5.91 20.97
CA THR A 301 24.65 -7.21 21.12
C THR A 301 23.90 -8.00 22.18
N LEU A 302 23.34 -9.13 21.78
CA LEU A 302 22.66 -10.06 22.67
C LEU A 302 23.54 -11.29 22.93
N SER A 303 23.43 -11.90 24.11
CA SER A 303 24.19 -13.09 24.47
C SER A 303 23.92 -14.30 23.57
N GLN A 304 22.73 -14.35 22.96
CA GLN A 304 22.30 -15.33 21.98
C GLN A 304 21.27 -14.73 21.03
N ALA A 305 21.09 -15.33 19.85
CA ALA A 305 20.06 -14.92 18.90
C ALA A 305 18.64 -15.23 19.42
N GLY A 306 17.67 -14.45 18.95
CA GLY A 306 16.25 -14.83 19.07
C GLY A 306 15.90 -16.02 18.18
N THR A 307 14.74 -16.64 18.46
CA THR A 307 14.18 -17.68 17.59
C THR A 307 13.29 -17.06 16.53
N ALA A 308 12.83 -17.84 15.54
CA ALA A 308 11.85 -17.33 14.57
C ALA A 308 10.52 -16.87 15.24
N ALA A 309 10.12 -17.55 16.32
CA ALA A 309 8.91 -17.22 17.08
C ALA A 309 9.10 -16.03 18.04
N ASP A 310 10.34 -15.79 18.48
CA ASP A 310 10.71 -14.71 19.40
C ASP A 310 11.98 -14.01 18.91
N ASN A 311 11.84 -13.31 17.80
CA ASN A 311 12.93 -12.60 17.15
C ASN A 311 13.02 -11.14 17.61
N VAL A 312 14.17 -10.51 17.40
CA VAL A 312 14.36 -9.08 17.62
C VAL A 312 13.47 -8.32 16.66
N ARG A 313 12.63 -7.45 17.20
CA ARG A 313 11.79 -6.48 16.48
C ARG A 313 11.75 -5.21 17.31
N GLY A 314 11.07 -4.18 16.84
CA GLY A 314 11.00 -2.96 17.63
C GLY A 314 9.81 -2.09 17.37
N VAL A 315 9.82 -0.97 18.07
CA VAL A 315 8.91 0.14 17.89
C VAL A 315 9.66 1.42 18.22
N MET A 316 9.41 2.46 17.44
CA MET A 316 9.80 3.82 17.80
C MET A 316 8.54 4.61 18.13
N ARG A 317 8.59 5.41 19.18
CA ARG A 317 7.50 6.30 19.60
C ARG A 317 8.02 7.72 19.70
N TRP A 318 7.18 8.73 19.45
CA TRP A 318 7.56 10.14 19.59
C TRP A 318 6.38 10.97 20.07
N ALA A 319 6.67 12.05 20.82
CA ALA A 319 5.61 12.89 21.37
C ALA A 319 5.19 14.00 20.41
N LYS A 320 6.10 14.49 19.56
CA LYS A 320 5.81 15.60 18.63
C LYS A 320 6.15 15.27 17.18
N PRO A 321 5.32 15.71 16.22
CA PRO A 321 4.05 16.43 16.44
C PRO A 321 2.99 15.50 17.06
N THR A 322 2.10 16.09 17.87
CA THR A 322 0.98 15.36 18.47
C THR A 322 -0.05 15.05 17.38
N VAL A 323 -0.56 13.82 17.34
CA VAL A 323 -1.53 13.38 16.33
C VAL A 323 -2.68 12.63 16.98
N LYS A 324 -3.91 12.83 16.52
CA LYS A 324 -5.06 12.09 17.06
C LYS A 324 -4.98 10.61 16.62
N PRO A 325 -5.43 9.68 17.48
CA PRO A 325 -6.12 9.90 18.76
C PRO A 325 -5.24 9.99 20.03
N GLY A 326 -3.91 9.95 19.94
CA GLY A 326 -3.03 9.85 21.11
C GLY A 326 -2.18 11.10 21.37
N PRO A 327 -1.52 11.23 22.54
CA PRO A 327 -0.65 12.39 22.79
C PRO A 327 0.68 12.33 22.00
N GLY A 328 0.88 11.30 21.18
CA GLY A 328 2.08 11.06 20.38
C GLY A 328 1.79 9.99 19.33
N ASP A 329 2.85 9.51 18.69
CA ASP A 329 2.77 8.62 17.54
C ASP A 329 3.83 7.51 17.64
N ALA A 330 3.69 6.48 16.80
CA ALA A 330 4.59 5.34 16.79
C ALA A 330 4.71 4.71 15.41
N GLU A 331 5.86 4.11 15.15
CA GLU A 331 6.12 3.29 13.97
C GLU A 331 6.76 1.97 14.39
N ASN A 332 6.24 0.87 13.86
CA ASN A 332 6.81 -0.45 14.14
C ASN A 332 8.11 -0.65 13.36
N ILE A 333 9.05 -1.37 13.96
CA ILE A 333 10.27 -1.82 13.31
C ILE A 333 10.08 -3.30 13.02
N ALA A 334 10.17 -3.67 11.75
CA ALA A 334 10.01 -5.04 11.31
C ALA A 334 10.99 -5.98 12.05
N PRO A 335 10.62 -7.25 12.26
CA PRO A 335 11.53 -8.24 12.83
C PRO A 335 12.82 -8.34 12.01
N ALA A 336 13.93 -8.63 12.70
CA ALA A 336 15.22 -8.85 12.07
C ALA A 336 15.12 -9.97 11.03
N PRO A 337 15.68 -9.80 9.81
CA PRO A 337 15.78 -10.89 8.85
C PRO A 337 16.42 -12.14 9.46
N LEU A 338 15.83 -13.31 9.19
CA LEU A 338 16.32 -14.60 9.66
C LEU A 338 17.29 -15.18 8.62
N GLY A 339 18.61 -15.11 8.87
CA GLY A 339 19.64 -15.67 7.97
C GLY A 339 19.63 -15.02 6.57
N PRO A 340 20.54 -15.41 5.65
CA PRO A 340 20.59 -14.75 4.35
C PRO A 340 19.30 -15.03 3.59
N ALA A 341 18.61 -13.96 3.19
CA ALA A 341 17.59 -14.04 2.16
C ALA A 341 18.23 -14.71 0.95
N ALA A 342 17.78 -15.92 0.62
CA ALA A 342 18.06 -16.49 -0.69
C ALA A 342 17.53 -15.49 -1.71
N ALA A 343 18.42 -14.88 -2.47
CA ALA A 343 18.06 -14.10 -3.63
C ALA A 343 17.36 -15.04 -4.62
N HIS A 344 16.04 -14.89 -4.78
CA HIS A 344 15.27 -15.29 -5.95
C HIS A 344 14.02 -14.43 -6.04
#